data_AF-A0ABD4Z7P4-F1
#
_entry.id   AF-A0ABD4Z7P4-F1
#
_cell.length_a   1.000
_cell.length_b   1.000
_cell.length_c   1.000
_cell.angle_alpha   90.00
_cell.angle_beta   90.00
_cell.angle_gamma   90.00
#
_symmetry.space_group_name_H-M   'P 1'
#
loop_
_entity.id
_entity.type
_entity.pdbx_description
1 polymer ?
#
loop_
_entity_poly.entity_id
_entity_poly.type
_entity_poly.pdbx_seq_one_letter_code
_entity_poly.pdbx_strand_id
1 'polypeptide(L)'
;MKPLMAYVYRPDDEQDKIVDFVSNSQLPDSIKIVLLYTYFEKIAADVIIASGERKLKRVLCKISSKKRINRALAILRKEGFLNEEEYRSIRRTARVLRCLRNSFLHRVCESSCPSINIENAIEVSKIFALKARGYVGKILSSWSVED
;
A
#
# COMPACT_ATOMS: atom_id res chain seq x y z
N MET A 1 -14.92 -32.06 12.12
CA MET A 1 -14.24 -30.77 11.93
C MET A 1 -14.06 -30.55 10.43
N LYS A 2 -14.62 -29.48 9.86
CA LYS A 2 -14.35 -29.15 8.45
C LYS A 2 -12.94 -28.56 8.36
N PRO A 3 -12.10 -28.98 7.40
CA PRO A 3 -10.79 -28.35 7.21
C PRO A 3 -11.00 -26.87 6.87
N LEU A 4 -10.34 -25.99 7.62
CA LEU A 4 -10.20 -24.58 7.27
C LEU A 4 -9.54 -24.55 5.90
N MET A 5 -10.30 -24.21 4.86
CA MET A 5 -9.75 -24.00 3.53
C MET A 5 -8.67 -22.93 3.64
N ALA A 6 -7.43 -23.28 3.29
CA ALA A 6 -6.37 -22.33 3.15
C ALA A 6 -6.82 -21.30 2.12
N TYR A 7 -7.08 -20.07 2.56
CA TYR A 7 -7.41 -18.97 1.67
C TYR A 7 -6.19 -18.74 0.77
N VAL A 8 -6.26 -19.23 -0.46
CA VAL A 8 -5.22 -18.98 -1.47
C VAL A 8 -5.39 -17.54 -1.91
N TYR A 9 -4.72 -16.63 -1.20
CA TYR A 9 -4.66 -15.21 -1.53
C TYR A 9 -4.11 -15.05 -2.95
N ARG A 10 -4.97 -14.67 -3.89
CA ARG A 10 -4.57 -14.16 -5.20
C ARG A 10 -4.47 -12.64 -5.09
N PRO A 11 -3.26 -12.05 -5.17
CA PRO A 11 -3.05 -10.61 -4.99
C PRO A 11 -3.86 -9.73 -5.96
N ASP A 12 -4.28 -10.31 -7.09
CA ASP A 12 -4.72 -9.55 -8.27
C ASP A 12 -6.20 -9.11 -8.22
N ASP A 13 -7.07 -9.79 -7.46
CA ASP A 13 -8.51 -9.52 -7.46
C ASP A 13 -9.02 -8.69 -6.26
N GLU A 14 -8.25 -8.56 -5.19
CA GLU A 14 -8.68 -7.86 -3.96
C GLU A 14 -8.17 -6.41 -3.86
N GLN A 15 -7.04 -6.10 -4.51
CA GLN A 15 -6.38 -4.80 -4.36
C GLN A 15 -7.17 -3.67 -5.04
N ASP A 16 -7.57 -3.87 -6.29
CA ASP A 16 -8.28 -2.82 -7.06
C ASP A 16 -9.69 -2.54 -6.51
N LYS A 17 -10.32 -3.53 -5.86
CA LYS A 17 -11.65 -3.39 -5.23
C LYS A 17 -11.71 -2.31 -4.14
N ILE A 18 -10.63 -2.10 -3.38
CA ILE A 18 -10.63 -1.08 -2.30
C ILE A 18 -10.66 0.32 -2.91
N VAL A 19 -9.87 0.56 -3.95
CA VAL A 19 -9.83 1.86 -4.62
C VAL A 19 -11.12 2.13 -5.37
N ASP A 20 -11.65 1.12 -6.05
CA ASP A 20 -12.93 1.24 -6.76
C ASP A 20 -14.08 1.47 -5.80
N PHE A 21 -14.09 0.80 -4.65
CA PHE A 21 -15.07 1.05 -3.60
C PHE A 21 -14.94 2.48 -3.03
N VAL A 22 -13.73 2.96 -2.75
CA VAL A 22 -13.51 4.33 -2.27
C VAL A 22 -13.97 5.37 -3.32
N SER A 23 -13.74 5.11 -4.59
CA SER A 23 -14.10 6.01 -5.70
C SER A 23 -15.61 6.11 -5.90
N ASN A 24 -16.33 4.98 -5.77
CA ASN A 24 -17.75 4.90 -6.09
C ASN A 24 -18.69 5.01 -4.86
N SER A 25 -18.14 5.06 -3.66
CA SER A 25 -18.94 5.12 -2.43
C SER A 25 -19.24 6.54 -1.97
N GLN A 26 -20.42 6.72 -1.37
CA GLN A 26 -20.82 7.94 -0.66
C GLN A 26 -20.31 7.96 0.80
N LEU A 27 -19.11 7.43 1.02
CA LEU A 27 -18.50 7.44 2.35
C LEU A 27 -17.96 8.83 2.72
N PRO A 28 -17.98 9.20 4.00
CA PRO A 28 -17.27 10.39 4.48
C PRO A 28 -15.78 10.31 4.14
N ASP A 29 -15.17 11.45 3.84
CA ASP A 29 -13.74 11.55 3.47
C ASP A 29 -12.82 10.95 4.53
N SER A 30 -13.15 11.09 5.82
CA SER A 30 -12.40 10.47 6.91
C SER A 30 -12.31 8.95 6.78
N ILE A 31 -13.40 8.29 6.37
CA ILE A 31 -13.44 6.85 6.13
C ILE A 31 -12.67 6.50 4.86
N LYS A 32 -12.82 7.28 3.79
CA LYS A 32 -12.05 7.12 2.55
C LYS A 32 -10.54 7.20 2.82
N ILE A 33 -10.09 8.15 3.64
CA ILE A 33 -8.70 8.31 4.07
C ILE A 33 -8.19 7.07 4.81
N VAL A 34 -8.98 6.54 5.74
CA VAL A 34 -8.62 5.31 6.48
C VAL A 34 -8.45 4.13 5.52
N LEU A 35 -9.38 3.96 4.58
CA LEU A 35 -9.34 2.89 3.58
C LEU A 35 -8.13 3.03 2.64
N LEU A 36 -7.88 4.24 2.11
CA LEU A 36 -6.73 4.50 1.24
C LEU A 36 -5.40 4.26 1.97
N TYR A 37 -5.27 4.69 3.23
CA TYR A 37 -4.05 4.41 3.99
C TYR A 37 -3.85 2.91 4.24
N THR A 38 -4.92 2.20 4.56
CA THR A 38 -4.89 0.74 4.74
C THR A 38 -4.50 0.03 3.45
N TYR A 39 -4.96 0.54 2.31
CA TYR A 39 -4.57 0.05 0.99
C TYR A 39 -3.07 0.23 0.73
N PHE A 40 -2.49 1.38 1.07
CA PHE A 40 -1.03 1.59 1.03
C PHE A 40 -0.28 0.57 1.90
N GLU A 41 -0.80 0.24 3.09
CA GLU A 41 -0.18 -0.75 3.97
C GLU A 41 -0.17 -2.16 3.36
N LYS A 42 -1.26 -2.54 2.68
CA LYS A 42 -1.39 -3.80 1.94
C LYS A 42 -0.40 -3.87 0.79
N ILE A 43 -0.39 -2.87 -0.09
CA ILE A 43 0.57 -2.79 -1.22
C ILE A 43 2.01 -2.90 -0.72
N ALA A 44 2.34 -2.15 0.34
CA ALA A 44 3.69 -2.16 0.89
C ALA A 44 4.09 -3.52 1.48
N ALA A 45 3.15 -4.27 2.08
CA ALA A 45 3.40 -5.61 2.55
C ALA A 45 3.72 -6.55 1.38
N ASP A 46 2.94 -6.49 0.30
CA ASP A 46 3.11 -7.36 -0.87
C ASP A 46 4.47 -7.15 -1.55
N VAL A 47 4.90 -5.88 -1.71
CA VAL A 47 6.25 -5.55 -2.21
C VAL A 47 7.35 -6.15 -1.33
N ILE A 48 7.24 -6.01 0.00
CA ILE A 48 8.27 -6.52 0.91
C ILE A 48 8.28 -8.05 0.93
N ILE A 49 7.11 -8.70 0.88
CA ILE A 49 7.02 -10.16 0.81
C ILE A 49 7.71 -10.66 -0.48
N ALA A 50 7.41 -10.04 -1.62
CA ALA A 50 8.00 -10.40 -2.90
C ALA A 50 9.52 -10.19 -2.93
N SER A 51 10.04 -9.16 -2.26
CA SER A 51 11.49 -8.88 -2.22
C SER A 51 12.36 -9.97 -1.60
N GLY A 52 11.77 -11.03 -1.02
CA GLY A 52 12.51 -12.18 -0.51
C GLY A 52 13.28 -11.91 0.79
N GLU A 53 13.08 -10.74 1.42
CA GLU A 53 13.67 -10.40 2.72
C GLU A 53 13.09 -11.30 3.85
N ARG A 54 13.54 -12.57 3.94
CA ARG A 54 13.02 -13.60 4.86
C ARG A 54 13.00 -13.16 6.32
N LYS A 55 14.02 -12.39 6.74
CA LYS A 55 14.10 -11.80 8.09
C LYS A 55 12.96 -10.84 8.35
N LEU A 56 12.57 -10.04 7.35
CA LEU A 56 11.46 -9.10 7.46
C LEU A 56 10.11 -9.80 7.42
N LYS A 57 9.93 -10.85 6.61
CA LYS A 57 8.65 -11.58 6.54
C LYS A 57 8.16 -12.04 7.91
N ARG A 58 9.08 -12.49 8.78
CA ARG A 58 8.79 -12.93 10.15
C ARG A 58 8.41 -11.80 11.12
N VAL A 59 8.75 -10.56 10.79
CA VAL A 59 8.50 -9.39 11.65
C VAL A 59 7.66 -8.32 10.96
N LEU A 60 7.11 -8.57 9.77
CA LEU A 60 6.31 -7.62 8.99
C LEU A 60 5.20 -6.98 9.84
N CYS A 61 4.50 -7.81 10.63
CA CYS A 61 3.46 -7.39 11.55
C CYS A 61 3.96 -6.46 12.67
N LYS A 62 5.24 -6.54 13.05
CA LYS A 62 5.89 -5.70 14.08
C LYS A 62 6.44 -4.38 13.51
N ILE A 63 6.60 -4.28 12.20
CA ILE A 63 7.07 -3.06 11.54
C ILE A 63 5.91 -2.08 11.44
N SER A 64 6.08 -0.88 12.03
CA SER A 64 5.12 0.21 11.89
C SER A 64 4.81 0.51 10.41
N SER A 65 3.56 0.86 10.11
CA SER A 65 3.07 1.19 8.77
C SER A 65 3.95 2.20 8.02
N LYS A 66 4.39 3.26 8.70
CA LYS A 66 5.33 4.26 8.17
C LYS A 66 6.60 3.60 7.63
N LYS A 67 7.23 2.73 8.42
CA LYS A 67 8.47 2.05 8.04
C LYS A 67 8.24 1.06 6.90
N ARG A 68 7.10 0.35 6.93
CA ARG A 68 6.72 -0.60 5.88
C ARG A 68 6.56 0.10 4.53
N ILE A 69 5.75 1.16 4.47
CA ILE A 69 5.53 1.95 3.25
C ILE A 69 6.84 2.55 2.75
N ASN A 70 7.61 3.22 3.62
CA ASN A 70 8.89 3.82 3.20
C ASN A 70 9.87 2.79 2.62
N ARG A 71 9.88 1.57 3.16
CA ARG A 71 10.75 0.50 2.66
C ARG A 71 10.28 -0.05 1.33
N ALA A 72 8.98 -0.30 1.17
CA ALA A 72 8.41 -0.68 -0.12
C ALA A 72 8.73 0.34 -1.22
N LEU A 73 8.60 1.64 -0.93
CA LEU A 73 8.96 2.71 -1.87
C LEU A 73 10.47 2.71 -2.21
N ALA A 74 11.33 2.43 -1.23
CA ALA A 74 12.76 2.32 -1.46
C ALA A 74 13.12 1.12 -2.36
N ILE A 75 12.46 -0.03 -2.15
CA ILE A 75 12.61 -1.22 -3.01
C ILE A 75 12.19 -0.88 -4.44
N LEU A 76 10.96 -0.40 -4.64
CA LEU A 76 10.45 -0.10 -5.99
C LEU A 76 11.31 0.92 -6.73
N ARG A 77 11.81 1.95 -6.03
CA ARG A 77 12.73 2.94 -6.60
C ARG A 77 14.08 2.33 -6.98
N LYS A 78 14.68 1.53 -6.09
CA LYS A 78 15.96 0.85 -6.37
C LYS A 78 15.86 -0.07 -7.59
N GLU A 79 14.72 -0.74 -7.73
CA GLU A 79 14.44 -1.70 -8.82
C GLU A 79 13.96 -1.02 -10.11
N GLY A 80 13.90 0.32 -10.16
CA GLY A 80 13.54 1.08 -11.35
C GLY A 80 12.04 1.16 -11.67
N PHE A 81 11.17 0.67 -10.79
CA PHE A 81 9.71 0.74 -10.98
C PHE A 81 9.11 2.10 -10.64
N LEU A 82 9.81 2.91 -9.83
CA LEU A 82 9.42 4.28 -9.52
C LEU A 82 10.48 5.26 -10.00
N ASN A 83 10.04 6.26 -10.77
CA ASN A 83 10.87 7.45 -11.02
C ASN A 83 10.87 8.40 -9.81
N GLU A 84 11.67 9.47 -9.86
CA GLU A 84 11.81 10.43 -8.75
C GLU A 84 10.48 11.10 -8.38
N GLU A 85 9.70 11.49 -9.40
CA GLU A 85 8.44 12.21 -9.24
C GLU A 85 7.38 11.32 -8.59
N GLU A 86 7.18 10.10 -9.12
CA GLU A 86 6.29 9.08 -8.58
C GLU A 86 6.65 8.75 -7.13
N TYR A 87 7.94 8.54 -6.84
CA TYR A 87 8.42 8.29 -5.49
C TYR A 87 8.07 9.42 -4.52
N ARG A 88 8.30 10.68 -4.90
CA ARG A 88 7.98 11.85 -4.07
C ARG A 88 6.48 12.01 -3.87
N SER A 89 5.70 11.83 -4.94
CA SER A 89 4.25 11.93 -4.92
C SER A 89 3.62 10.91 -3.98
N ILE A 90 3.95 9.63 -4.15
CA ILE A 90 3.44 8.53 -3.31
C ILE A 90 3.86 8.72 -1.85
N ARG A 91 5.12 9.10 -1.60
CA ARG A 91 5.62 9.36 -0.24
C ARG A 91 4.89 10.52 0.44
N ARG A 92 4.62 11.60 -0.30
CA ARG A 92 3.87 12.77 0.21
C ARG A 92 2.44 12.37 0.55
N THR A 93 1.74 11.70 -0.36
CA THR A 93 0.36 11.21 -0.17
C THR A 93 0.26 10.28 1.04
N ALA A 94 1.15 9.28 1.14
CA ALA A 94 1.20 8.37 2.30
C ALA A 94 1.40 9.11 3.64
N ARG A 95 2.22 10.17 3.66
CA ARG A 95 2.47 10.97 4.86
C ARG A 95 1.20 11.72 5.29
N VAL A 96 0.50 12.33 4.34
CA VAL A 96 -0.71 13.12 4.61
C VAL A 96 -1.86 12.20 5.03
N LEU A 97 -2.10 11.11 4.29
CA LEU A 97 -3.09 10.08 4.65
C LEU A 97 -2.86 9.54 6.06
N ARG A 98 -1.61 9.23 6.44
CA ARG A 98 -1.29 8.79 7.81
C ARG A 98 -1.66 9.85 8.85
N CYS A 99 -1.34 11.12 8.60
CA CYS A 99 -1.63 12.20 9.52
C CYS A 99 -3.14 12.31 9.74
N LEU A 100 -3.90 12.42 8.66
CA LEU A 100 -5.35 12.56 8.69
C LEU A 100 -6.03 11.33 9.32
N ARG A 101 -5.59 10.11 8.97
CA ARG A 101 -6.04 8.87 9.63
C ARG A 101 -5.81 8.94 11.15
N ASN A 102 -4.60 9.27 11.58
CA ASN A 102 -4.27 9.30 13.00
C ASN A 102 -5.03 10.41 13.74
N SER A 103 -5.25 11.54 13.08
CA SER A 103 -6.11 12.60 13.59
C SER A 103 -7.53 12.10 13.81
N PHE A 104 -8.10 11.41 12.82
CA PHE A 104 -9.45 10.86 12.92
C PHE A 104 -9.57 9.76 13.99
N LEU A 105 -8.62 8.81 14.03
CA LEU A 105 -8.69 7.66 14.93
C LEU A 105 -8.27 7.97 16.37
N HIS A 106 -7.40 8.95 16.58
CA HIS A 106 -6.74 9.17 17.87
C HIS A 106 -6.78 10.64 18.36
N ARG A 107 -7.31 11.57 17.56
CA ARG A 107 -7.36 13.02 17.87
C ARG A 107 -6.01 13.68 18.18
N VAL A 108 -4.91 13.09 17.71
CA VAL A 108 -3.54 13.52 18.08
C VAL A 108 -3.03 14.68 17.22
N CYS A 109 -3.65 14.97 16.08
CA CYS A 109 -3.03 15.85 15.06
C CYS A 109 -3.98 16.89 14.43
N GLU A 110 -5.18 17.09 14.99
CA GLU A 110 -6.36 17.77 14.39
C GLU A 110 -6.07 19.05 13.60
N SER A 111 -5.28 19.99 14.12
CA SER A 111 -5.01 21.28 13.45
C SER A 111 -3.74 21.32 12.60
N SER A 112 -2.94 20.25 12.59
CA SER A 112 -1.58 20.25 12.00
C SER A 112 -1.46 19.43 10.72
N CYS A 113 -2.48 18.62 10.39
CA CYS A 113 -2.43 17.78 9.22
C CYS A 113 -2.70 18.59 7.94
N PRO A 114 -1.86 18.45 6.90
CA PRO A 114 -2.15 19.03 5.60
C PRO A 114 -3.47 18.48 5.04
N SER A 115 -4.21 19.32 4.31
CA SER A 115 -5.36 18.87 3.52
C SER A 115 -4.91 17.98 2.36
N ILE A 116 -5.82 17.13 1.89
CA ILE A 116 -5.62 16.29 0.71
C ILE A 116 -6.88 16.31 -0.13
N ASN A 117 -6.72 16.39 -1.45
CA ASN A 117 -7.79 16.11 -2.39
C ASN A 117 -7.91 14.59 -2.55
N ILE A 118 -9.11 14.03 -2.34
CA ILE A 118 -9.34 12.58 -2.29
C ILE A 118 -9.17 11.94 -3.67
N GLU A 119 -9.57 12.62 -4.75
CA GLU A 119 -9.39 12.15 -6.12
C GLU A 119 -7.90 11.96 -6.45
N ASN A 120 -7.05 12.94 -6.11
CA ASN A 120 -5.60 12.85 -6.24
C ASN A 120 -5.02 11.72 -5.37
N ALA A 121 -5.53 11.53 -4.14
CA ALA A 121 -5.09 10.43 -3.30
C ALA A 121 -5.41 9.07 -3.93
N ILE A 122 -6.58 8.94 -4.56
CA ILE A 122 -7.00 7.76 -5.34
C ILE A 122 -6.06 7.53 -6.52
N GLU A 123 -5.77 8.54 -7.32
CA GLU A 123 -4.86 8.43 -8.48
C GLU A 123 -3.46 7.97 -8.06
N VAL A 124 -2.90 8.59 -7.03
CA VAL A 124 -1.58 8.21 -6.49
C VAL A 124 -1.61 6.78 -5.91
N SER A 125 -2.73 6.36 -5.33
CA SER A 125 -2.93 4.98 -4.88
C SER A 125 -2.88 3.98 -6.04
N LYS A 126 -3.54 4.30 -7.16
CA LYS A 126 -3.54 3.48 -8.38
C LYS A 126 -2.14 3.36 -8.96
N ILE A 127 -1.38 4.45 -9.01
CA ILE A 127 0.02 4.44 -9.45
C ILE A 127 0.83 3.50 -8.56
N PHE A 128 0.75 3.66 -7.23
CA PHE A 128 1.53 2.81 -6.32
C PHE A 128 1.20 1.32 -6.50
N ALA A 129 -0.09 0.98 -6.61
CA ALA A 129 -0.54 -0.38 -6.85
C ALA A 129 -0.03 -0.95 -8.20
N LEU A 130 -0.13 -0.17 -9.28
CA LEU A 130 0.36 -0.57 -10.61
C LEU A 130 1.85 -0.89 -10.59
N LYS A 131 2.67 -0.02 -9.99
CA LYS A 131 4.12 -0.22 -9.91
C LYS A 131 4.50 -1.39 -9.02
N ALA A 132 3.79 -1.56 -7.90
CA ALA A 132 3.97 -2.70 -7.03
C ALA A 132 3.64 -4.02 -7.73
N ARG A 133 2.52 -4.08 -8.47
CA ARG A 133 2.16 -5.27 -9.27
C ARG A 133 3.21 -5.59 -10.32
N GLY A 134 3.71 -4.59 -11.05
CA GLY A 134 4.79 -4.79 -12.02
C GLY A 134 6.03 -5.42 -11.38
N TYR A 135 6.42 -4.94 -10.19
CA TYR A 135 7.53 -5.50 -9.43
C TYR A 135 7.26 -6.93 -8.95
N VAL A 136 6.13 -7.15 -8.29
CA VAL A 136 5.76 -8.48 -7.76
C VAL A 136 5.69 -9.50 -8.89
N GLY A 137 5.04 -9.14 -10.01
CA GLY A 137 4.97 -9.97 -11.21
C GLY A 137 6.35 -10.34 -11.75
N LYS A 138 7.27 -9.36 -11.90
CA LYS A 138 8.65 -9.61 -12.31
C LYS A 138 9.35 -10.63 -11.40
N ILE A 139 9.22 -10.49 -10.08
CA ILE A 139 9.86 -11.40 -9.12
C ILE A 139 9.25 -12.80 -9.20
N LEU A 140 7.92 -12.91 -9.26
CA LEU A 140 7.26 -14.22 -9.37
C LEU A 140 7.63 -14.93 -10.69
N SER A 141 7.68 -14.21 -11.81
CA SER A 141 8.11 -14.77 -13.09
C SER A 141 9.58 -15.21 -13.07
N SER A 142 10.45 -14.55 -12.29
CA SER A 142 11.85 -14.98 -12.14
C SER A 142 12.01 -16.29 -11.39
N TRP A 143 10.98 -16.75 -10.67
CA TRP A 143 11.00 -18.04 -9.97
C TRP A 143 10.48 -19.19 -10.83
N SER A 144 9.77 -18.90 -11.92
CA SER A 144 9.18 -19.90 -12.83
C SER A 144 10.08 -20.25 -14.03
N VAL A 145 11.32 -19.75 -14.09
CA VAL A 145 12.30 -20.08 -15.14
C VAL A 145 13.34 -21.10 -14.64
N GLU A 146 13.22 -21.54 -13.39
CA GLU A 146 14.01 -22.64 -12.81
C GLU A 146 13.14 -23.90 -12.70
N ASP A 147 12.71 -24.44 -13.85
CA ASP A 147 12.21 -25.83 -13.98
C ASP A 147 12.84 -26.48 -15.23
#